data_AF-A0A4Q6F678-F1
#
_entry.id   AF-A0A4Q6F678-F1
#
_cell.length_a   1.000
_cell.length_b   1.000
_cell.length_c   1.000
_cell.angle_alpha   90.00
_cell.angle_beta   90.00
_cell.angle_gamma   90.00
#
_symmetry.space_group_name_H-M   'P 1'
#
loop_
_entity.id
_entity.type
_entity.pdbx_description
1 polymer ?
#
loop_
_entity_poly.entity_id
_entity_poly.type
_entity_poly.pdbx_seq_one_letter_code
_entity_poly.pdbx_strand_id
1 'polypeptide(L)'
;MKYSSQLLLSLVLFVFLAACEKKAPPAPPVPEVSVVIAKVTTEPVLSQLVGRLEAYRQAEVRARAAGIVVAKLYQEGQEVKAGTALFRIDPAPMKAAYDITG
;
A
#
# COMPACT_ATOMS: atom_id res chain seq x y z
N MET A 1 -29.30 -98.58 25.78
CA MET A 1 -29.16 -97.14 26.12
C MET A 1 -27.84 -96.55 25.60
N LYS A 2 -27.50 -96.72 24.31
CA LYS A 2 -26.18 -96.33 23.74
C LYS A 2 -26.23 -95.20 22.71
N TYR A 3 -27.43 -94.75 22.32
CA TYR A 3 -27.66 -93.70 21.31
C TYR A 3 -28.01 -92.32 21.89
N SER A 4 -28.48 -92.26 23.15
CA SER A 4 -28.87 -91.00 23.81
C SER A 4 -27.69 -90.06 24.07
N SER A 5 -26.49 -90.61 24.36
CA SER A 5 -25.28 -89.81 24.59
C SER A 5 -24.66 -89.25 23.30
N GLN A 6 -24.89 -89.89 22.14
CA GLN A 6 -24.38 -89.46 20.84
C GLN A 6 -25.19 -88.27 20.28
N LEU A 7 -26.51 -88.25 20.54
CA LEU A 7 -27.42 -87.15 20.19
C LEU A 7 -27.16 -85.87 20.99
N LEU A 8 -26.78 -86.00 22.26
CA LEU A 8 -26.40 -84.86 23.11
C LEU A 8 -25.09 -84.20 22.64
N LEU A 9 -24.13 -84.99 22.16
CA LEU A 9 -22.84 -84.47 21.71
C LEU A 9 -22.95 -83.73 20.35
N SER A 10 -23.80 -84.20 19.43
CA SER A 10 -24.02 -83.50 18.15
C SER A 10 -24.80 -82.20 18.33
N LEU A 11 -25.73 -82.15 19.28
CA LEU A 11 -26.51 -80.94 19.58
C LEU A 11 -25.63 -79.84 20.17
N VAL A 12 -24.73 -80.19 21.09
CA VAL A 12 -23.76 -79.23 21.66
C VAL A 12 -22.81 -78.71 20.58
N LEU A 13 -22.36 -79.55 19.64
CA LEU A 13 -21.51 -79.12 18.53
C LEU A 13 -22.22 -78.16 17.57
N PHE A 14 -23.52 -78.35 17.32
CA PHE A 14 -24.32 -77.43 16.52
C PHE A 14 -24.54 -76.07 17.21
N VAL A 15 -24.67 -76.05 18.54
CA VAL A 15 -24.78 -74.80 19.32
C VAL A 15 -23.48 -74.00 19.26
N PHE A 16 -22.32 -74.66 19.30
CA PHE A 16 -21.03 -73.98 19.16
C PHE A 16 -20.80 -73.39 17.75
N LEU A 17 -21.38 -73.98 16.70
CA LEU A 17 -21.30 -73.44 15.33
C LEU A 17 -22.20 -72.22 15.10
N ALA A 18 -23.33 -72.11 15.79
CA ALA A 18 -24.25 -70.98 15.65
C ALA A 18 -23.81 -69.71 16.41
N ALA A 19 -22.79 -69.79 17.27
CA ALA A 19 -22.34 -68.68 18.11
C ALA A 19 -21.31 -67.74 17.45
N CYS A 20 -20.87 -68.02 16.21
CA CYS A 20 -19.83 -67.24 15.53
C CYS A 20 -20.44 -66.30 14.48
N GLU A 21 -21.13 -65.25 14.92
CA GLU A 21 -21.50 -64.12 14.05
C GLU A 21 -20.58 -62.92 14.32
N LYS A 22 -19.79 -62.53 13.31
CA LYS A 22 -18.94 -61.33 13.36
C LYS A 22 -19.71 -60.14 12.79
N LYS A 23 -20.29 -59.31 13.66
CA LYS A 23 -20.97 -58.07 13.27
C LYS A 23 -19.93 -56.99 12.96
N ALA A 24 -20.00 -56.41 11.77
CA ALA A 24 -19.08 -55.34 11.36
C ALA A 24 -19.27 -54.08 12.23
N PRO A 25 -18.18 -53.38 12.63
CA PRO A 25 -18.28 -52.14 13.39
C PRO A 25 -19.04 -51.06 12.60
N PRO A 26 -19.83 -50.20 13.29
CA PRO A 26 -20.48 -49.07 12.64
C PRO A 26 -19.44 -48.09 12.07
N ALA A 27 -19.76 -47.54 10.90
CA ALA A 27 -18.90 -46.56 10.24
C ALA A 27 -18.76 -45.29 11.10
N PRO A 28 -17.55 -44.70 11.17
CA PRO A 28 -17.34 -43.46 11.91
C PRO A 28 -18.15 -42.29 11.31
N PRO A 29 -18.59 -41.33 12.13
CA PRO A 29 -19.32 -40.16 11.66
C PRO A 29 -18.44 -39.26 10.79
N VAL A 30 -19.06 -38.64 9.79
CA VAL A 30 -18.36 -37.73 8.87
C VAL A 30 -17.98 -36.45 9.62
N PRO A 31 -16.71 -36.02 9.59
CA PRO A 31 -16.29 -34.79 10.25
C PRO A 31 -16.86 -33.56 9.53
N GLU A 32 -17.47 -32.66 10.29
CA GLU A 32 -17.94 -31.37 9.79
C GLU A 32 -16.78 -30.37 9.68
N VAL A 33 -16.78 -29.58 8.60
CA VAL A 33 -15.75 -28.56 8.34
C VAL A 33 -16.41 -27.23 7.98
N SER A 34 -15.81 -26.12 8.41
CA SER A 34 -16.23 -24.79 7.98
C SER A 34 -15.66 -24.47 6.60
N VAL A 35 -16.50 -24.01 5.68
CA VAL A 35 -16.07 -23.56 4.35
C VAL A 35 -16.38 -22.08 4.13
N VAL A 36 -15.48 -21.39 3.45
CA VAL A 36 -15.67 -20.02 2.98
C VAL A 36 -15.56 -20.02 1.46
N ILE A 37 -16.58 -19.51 0.78
CA ILE A 37 -16.61 -19.41 -0.69
C ILE A 37 -15.99 -18.07 -1.10
N ALA A 38 -14.83 -18.13 -1.75
CA ALA A 38 -14.21 -16.95 -2.33
C ALA A 38 -15.02 -16.44 -3.54
N LYS A 39 -15.21 -15.12 -3.61
CA LYS A 39 -15.80 -14.45 -4.78
C LYS A 39 -14.73 -13.60 -5.44
N VAL A 40 -14.57 -13.75 -6.75
CA VAL A 40 -13.67 -12.89 -7.54
C VAL A 40 -14.34 -11.53 -7.69
N THR A 41 -13.62 -10.49 -7.28
CA THR A 41 -14.02 -9.09 -7.46
C THR A 41 -12.84 -8.33 -8.04
N THR A 42 -13.13 -7.39 -8.94
CA THR A 42 -12.12 -6.54 -9.55
C THR A 42 -11.97 -5.28 -8.72
N GLU A 43 -10.84 -5.14 -8.04
CA GLU A 43 -10.51 -3.96 -7.23
C GLU A 43 -9.30 -3.24 -7.83
N PRO A 44 -9.31 -1.89 -7.90
CA PRO A 44 -8.18 -1.14 -8.39
C PRO A 44 -7.02 -1.17 -7.38
N VAL A 45 -5.80 -1.36 -7.89
CA VAL A 45 -4.57 -1.20 -7.09
C VAL A 45 -4.19 0.28 -7.08
N LEU A 46 -4.45 0.96 -5.98
CA LEU A 46 -4.11 2.37 -5.81
C LEU A 46 -2.74 2.53 -5.17
N SER A 47 -1.94 3.47 -5.67
CA SER A 47 -0.69 3.88 -5.06
C SER A 47 -0.79 5.34 -4.62
N GLN A 48 -0.43 5.62 -3.38
CA GLN A 48 -0.36 6.97 -2.84
C GLN A 48 1.08 7.43 -2.82
N LEU A 49 1.36 8.52 -3.54
CA LEU A 49 2.69 9.09 -3.61
C LEU A 49 2.71 10.41 -2.84
N VAL A 50 3.74 10.57 -2.01
CA VAL A 50 4.03 11.85 -1.36
C VAL A 50 4.77 12.76 -2.34
N GLY A 51 4.48 14.05 -2.30
CA GLY A 51 5.12 15.05 -3.14
C GLY A 51 5.19 16.40 -2.42
N ARG A 52 6.14 17.23 -2.84
CA ARG A 52 6.26 18.62 -2.41
C ARG A 52 6.06 19.54 -3.62
N LEU A 53 5.40 20.66 -3.39
CA LEU A 53 5.24 21.70 -4.41
C LEU A 53 6.50 22.57 -4.44
N GLU A 54 6.92 22.92 -5.65
CA GLU A 54 8.04 23.84 -5.90
C GLU A 54 7.58 24.91 -6.89
N ALA A 55 8.27 26.05 -6.89
CA ALA A 55 7.96 27.13 -7.81
C ALA A 55 8.21 26.68 -9.26
N TYR A 56 7.24 26.91 -10.15
CA TYR A 56 7.41 26.58 -11.58
C TYR A 56 8.57 27.36 -12.21
N ARG A 57 8.78 28.60 -11.76
CA ARG A 57 9.95 29.42 -12.08
C ARG A 57 10.36 30.20 -10.85
N GLN A 58 11.66 30.27 -10.62
CA GLN A 58 12.26 31.07 -9.56
C GLN A 58 13.34 31.95 -10.16
N ALA A 59 13.34 33.23 -9.79
CA ALA A 59 14.35 34.19 -10.22
C ALA A 59 14.90 34.92 -9.00
N GLU A 60 16.21 34.97 -8.88
CA GLU A 60 16.88 35.73 -7.83
C GLU A 60 17.33 37.07 -8.38
N VAL A 61 16.94 38.15 -7.71
CA VAL A 61 17.30 39.51 -8.12
C VAL A 61 18.63 39.87 -7.48
N ARG A 62 19.66 40.07 -8.32
CA ARG A 62 21.01 40.46 -7.89
C ARG A 62 21.45 41.76 -8.54
N ALA A 63 22.16 42.59 -7.79
CA ALA A 63 22.79 43.79 -8.34
C ALA A 63 23.89 43.42 -9.33
N ARG A 64 23.89 44.07 -10.50
CA ARG A 64 24.92 43.88 -11.55
C ARG A 64 25.89 45.06 -11.68
N ALA A 65 25.61 46.16 -11.00
CA ALA A 65 26.44 47.35 -10.97
C ALA A 65 26.68 47.75 -9.51
N ALA A 66 27.86 48.33 -9.24
CA ALA A 66 28.18 48.87 -7.93
C ALA A 66 27.38 50.15 -7.68
N GLY A 67 26.92 50.34 -6.44
CA GLY A 67 26.21 51.54 -6.02
C GLY A 67 25.32 51.31 -4.80
N ILE A 68 24.76 52.40 -4.29
CA ILE A 68 23.86 52.39 -3.13
C ILE A 68 22.42 52.25 -3.62
N VAL A 69 21.61 51.41 -2.97
CA VAL A 69 20.18 51.32 -3.26
C VAL A 69 19.47 52.54 -2.66
N VAL A 70 18.86 53.35 -3.52
CA VAL A 70 18.19 54.61 -3.16
C VAL A 70 16.69 54.40 -2.93
N ALA A 71 16.08 53.43 -3.62
CA ALA A 71 14.65 53.15 -3.45
C ALA A 71 14.29 51.69 -3.76
N LYS A 72 13.31 51.18 -3.00
CA LYS A 72 12.52 49.98 -3.31
C LYS A 72 11.24 50.42 -4.03
N LEU A 73 11.01 49.90 -5.24
CA LEU A 73 9.95 50.35 -6.15
C LEU A 73 8.77 49.38 -6.23
N TYR A 74 8.70 48.40 -5.34
CA TYR A 74 7.63 47.42 -5.26
C TYR A 74 7.13 47.25 -3.83
N GLN A 75 5.92 46.72 -3.70
CA GLN A 75 5.35 46.27 -2.43
C GLN A 75 5.57 44.77 -2.26
N GLU A 76 5.84 44.34 -1.03
CA GLU A 76 6.06 42.91 -0.75
C GLU A 76 4.78 42.10 -1.01
N GLY A 77 4.94 40.94 -1.66
CA GLY A 77 3.81 40.12 -2.11
C GLY A 77 3.11 40.62 -3.37
N GLN A 78 3.53 41.75 -3.94
CA GLN A 78 2.95 42.26 -5.19
C GLN A 78 3.38 41.41 -6.39
N GLU A 79 2.46 41.19 -7.32
CA GLU A 79 2.77 40.63 -8.63
C GLU A 79 3.58 41.64 -9.48
N VAL A 80 4.62 41.15 -10.14
CA VAL A 80 5.50 41.95 -10.99
C VAL A 80 5.70 41.27 -12.34
N LYS A 81 5.76 42.07 -13.40
CA LYS A 81 6.02 41.58 -14.77
C LYS A 81 7.49 41.72 -15.12
N ALA A 82 7.95 40.94 -16.10
CA ALA A 82 9.30 41.10 -16.64
C ALA A 82 9.55 42.56 -17.08
N GLY A 83 10.73 43.09 -16.74
CA GLY A 83 11.11 44.47 -17.02
C GLY A 83 10.61 45.52 -16.01
N THR A 84 9.79 45.13 -15.02
CA THR A 84 9.39 46.05 -13.94
C THR A 84 10.61 46.46 -13.12
N ALA A 85 10.79 47.76 -12.90
CA ALA A 85 11.85 48.26 -12.04
C ALA A 85 11.56 47.91 -10.58
N LEU A 86 12.45 47.13 -9.95
CA LEU A 86 12.30 46.69 -8.56
C LEU A 86 13.10 47.55 -7.58
N PHE A 87 14.30 47.96 -7.99
CA PHE A 87 15.20 48.78 -7.18
C PHE A 87 15.79 49.91 -8.02
N ARG A 88 16.03 51.06 -7.39
CA ARG A 88 16.82 52.15 -7.98
C ARG A 88 18.17 52.21 -7.27
N ILE A 89 19.23 52.01 -8.03
CA ILE A 89 20.62 52.21 -7.59
C ILE A 89 21.03 53.65 -7.93
N ASP A 90 21.82 54.30 -7.06
CA ASP A 90 22.34 55.64 -7.29
C ASP A 90 23.13 55.71 -8.60
N PRO A 91 22.71 56.53 -9.58
CA PRO A 91 23.38 56.60 -10.87
C PRO A 91 24.66 57.45 -10.82
N ALA A 92 24.92 58.25 -9.79
CA ALA A 92 26.03 59.22 -9.80
C ALA A 92 27.41 58.59 -10.07
N PRO A 93 27.80 57.46 -9.44
CA PRO A 93 29.07 56.81 -9.73
C PRO A 93 29.15 56.26 -11.16
N MET A 94 28.04 55.72 -11.67
CA MET A 94 27.98 55.11 -13.00
C MET A 94 28.02 56.18 -14.10
N LYS A 95 27.33 57.31 -13.89
CA LYS A 95 27.35 58.46 -14.81
C LYS A 95 28.75 59.07 -14.88
N ALA A 96 29.38 59.32 -13.73
CA ALA A 96 30.74 59.85 -13.68
C ALA A 96 31.73 58.94 -14.43
N ALA A 97 31.64 57.62 -14.25
CA ALA A 97 32.50 56.67 -14.98
C ALA A 97 32.26 56.67 -16.50
N TYR A 98 31.00 56.81 -16.92
CA TYR A 98 30.63 56.90 -18.32
C TYR A 98 31.14 58.19 -18.98
N ASP A 99 30.93 59.32 -18.32
CA ASP A 99 31.32 60.65 -18.80
C ASP A 99 32.86 60.81 -18.93
N ILE A 100 33.65 60.04 -18.17
CA ILE A 100 35.11 60.01 -18.29
C ILE A 100 35.58 59.22 -19.52
N THR A 101 34.77 58.26 -19.98
CA THR A 101 35.17 57.29 -21.03
C THR A 101 34.67 57.70 -22.42
N GLY A 102 33.66 58.56 -22.50
CA GLY A 102 33.14 59.14 -23.75
C GLY A 102 33.86 60.43 -24.15
#